data_AF-A0A0B2QCS6-F1
#
_entry.id   AF-A0A0B2QCS6-F1
#
_cell.length_a   1.000
_cell.length_b   1.000
_cell.length_c   1.000
_cell.angle_alpha   90.00
_cell.angle_beta   90.00
_cell.angle_gamma   90.00
#
_symmetry.space_group_name_H-M   'P 1'
#
loop_
_entity.id
_entity.type
_entity.pdbx_description
1 polymer ?
#
loop_
_entity_poly.entity_id
_entity_poly.type
_entity_poly.pdbx_seq_one_letter_code
_entity_poly.pdbx_strand_id
1 'polypeptide(L)'
;MDESRHLRQEEIARLTHNLASSHSKGVNLGQLSNVCTTNALARMMIGLRVFNDGSGGCDPRADEFKAMVVEVMVLAGVFNIGDFIPSLESG
;
A
#
# COMPACT_ATOMS: atom_id res chain seq x y z
N MET A 1 8.10 11.25 -13.57
CA MET A 1 7.03 10.40 -14.14
C MET A 1 7.49 8.95 -14.31
N ASP A 2 8.74 8.69 -14.72
CA ASP A 2 9.23 7.32 -14.90
C ASP A 2 9.70 6.63 -13.60
N GLU A 3 10.19 7.39 -12.63
CA GLU A 3 10.59 6.85 -11.32
C GLU A 3 9.40 6.22 -10.56
N SER A 4 8.21 6.82 -10.63
CA SER A 4 6.99 6.24 -10.06
C SER A 4 6.48 5.00 -10.80
N ARG A 5 6.86 4.81 -12.08
CA ARG A 5 6.57 3.55 -12.80
C ARG A 5 7.38 2.41 -12.22
N HIS A 6 8.66 2.64 -11.94
CA HIS A 6 9.54 1.63 -11.37
C HIS A 6 9.07 1.18 -9.98
N LEU A 7 8.75 2.14 -9.10
CA LEU A 7 8.24 1.84 -7.75
C LEU A 7 6.94 1.01 -7.77
N ARG A 8 6.02 1.31 -8.71
CA ARG A 8 4.79 0.53 -8.88
C ARG A 8 5.08 -0.88 -9.42
N GLN A 9 5.97 -1.01 -10.39
CA GLN A 9 6.34 -2.32 -10.94
C GLN A 9 6.96 -3.22 -9.87
N GLU A 10 7.79 -2.66 -8.98
CA GLU A 10 8.37 -3.41 -7.87
C GLU A 10 7.33 -3.90 -6.86
N GLU A 11 6.37 -3.06 -6.46
CA GLU A 11 5.31 -3.50 -5.55
C GLU A 11 4.34 -4.49 -6.22
N ILE A 12 4.06 -4.36 -7.53
CA ILE A 12 3.27 -5.34 -8.29
C ILE A 12 4.01 -6.69 -8.39
N ALA A 13 5.32 -6.66 -8.60
CA ALA A 13 6.14 -7.88 -8.63
C ALA A 13 6.09 -8.60 -7.28
N ARG A 14 6.18 -7.86 -6.16
CA ARG A 14 6.03 -8.41 -4.81
C ARG A 14 4.64 -8.99 -4.54
N LEU A 15 3.58 -8.26 -4.92
CA LEU A 15 2.21 -8.76 -4.84
C LEU A 15 2.05 -10.09 -5.60
N THR A 16 2.56 -10.15 -6.82
CA THR A 16 2.48 -11.34 -7.68
C THR A 16 3.28 -12.51 -7.09
N HIS A 17 4.46 -12.22 -6.52
CA HIS A 17 5.26 -13.22 -5.83
C HIS A 17 4.55 -13.77 -4.58
N ASN A 18 3.93 -12.91 -3.78
CA ASN A 18 3.15 -13.32 -2.59
C ASN A 18 1.91 -14.13 -2.96
N LEU A 19 1.25 -13.81 -4.08
CA LEU A 19 0.17 -14.64 -4.63
C LEU A 19 0.70 -16.00 -5.07
N ALA A 20 1.80 -16.04 -5.82
CA ALA A 20 2.38 -17.30 -6.29
C ALA A 20 2.87 -18.20 -5.15
N SER A 21 3.43 -17.61 -4.07
CA SER A 21 3.93 -18.36 -2.92
C SER A 21 2.81 -18.87 -2.01
N SER A 22 1.58 -18.36 -2.15
CA SER A 22 0.43 -18.76 -1.33
C SER A 22 -0.16 -20.14 -1.68
N HIS A 23 0.28 -20.78 -2.77
CA HIS A 23 -0.18 -22.12 -3.20
C HIS A 23 -1.72 -22.27 -3.13
N SER A 24 -2.25 -23.39 -2.62
CA SER A 24 -3.69 -23.66 -2.49
C SER A 24 -4.32 -23.08 -1.21
N LYS A 25 -3.63 -22.18 -0.49
CA LYS A 25 -4.21 -21.50 0.68
C LYS A 25 -5.10 -20.36 0.20
N GLY A 26 -6.29 -20.23 0.79
CA GLY A 26 -7.14 -19.06 0.56
C GLY A 26 -6.39 -17.78 0.93
N VAL A 27 -6.37 -16.81 0.02
CA VAL A 27 -5.75 -15.50 0.23
C VAL A 27 -6.79 -14.39 0.26
N ASN A 28 -6.58 -13.41 1.13
CA ASN A 28 -7.37 -12.18 1.11
C ASN A 28 -6.75 -11.21 0.08
N LEU A 29 -7.27 -11.25 -1.15
CA LEU A 29 -6.79 -10.39 -2.23
C LEU A 29 -6.96 -8.90 -1.92
N GLY A 30 -8.03 -8.52 -1.22
CA GLY A 30 -8.27 -7.14 -0.81
C GLY A 30 -7.16 -6.62 0.12
N GLN A 31 -6.74 -7.46 1.08
CA GLN A 31 -5.64 -7.13 1.98
C GLN A 31 -4.31 -6.98 1.23
N LEU A 32 -3.98 -7.91 0.33
CA LEU A 32 -2.72 -7.88 -0.42
C LEU A 32 -2.67 -6.70 -1.41
N SER A 33 -3.79 -6.38 -2.05
CA SER A 33 -3.93 -5.21 -2.91
C SER A 33 -3.77 -3.92 -2.11
N ASN A 34 -4.36 -3.83 -0.92
CA ASN A 34 -4.20 -2.67 -0.05
C ASN A 34 -2.73 -2.46 0.35
N VAL A 35 -2.03 -3.52 0.76
CA VAL A 35 -0.59 -3.50 1.08
C VAL A 35 0.24 -2.98 -0.11
N CYS A 36 -0.01 -3.50 -1.31
CA CYS A 36 0.68 -3.05 -2.53
C CYS A 36 0.44 -1.55 -2.80
N THR A 37 -0.82 -1.11 -2.74
CA THR A 37 -1.19 0.30 -3.02
C THR A 37 -0.60 1.25 -1.98
N THR A 38 -0.74 0.95 -0.68
CA THR A 38 -0.20 1.82 0.37
C THR A 38 1.32 1.89 0.33
N ASN A 39 2.01 0.78 0.05
CA ASN A 39 3.47 0.78 -0.09
C ASN A 39 3.94 1.55 -1.32
N ALA A 40 3.25 1.44 -2.46
CA ALA A 40 3.58 2.24 -3.63
C ALA A 40 3.41 3.74 -3.34
N LEU A 41 2.31 4.12 -2.70
CA LEU A 41 2.05 5.51 -2.30
C LEU A 41 3.08 6.02 -1.28
N ALA A 42 3.37 5.25 -0.24
CA ALA A 42 4.37 5.64 0.76
C ALA A 42 5.76 5.78 0.13
N ARG A 43 6.19 4.85 -0.72
CA ARG A 43 7.47 4.97 -1.41
C ARG A 43 7.53 6.18 -2.34
N MET A 44 6.42 6.56 -2.96
CA MET A 44 6.33 7.78 -3.78
C MET A 44 6.32 9.08 -2.94
N MET A 45 5.68 9.09 -1.78
CA MET A 45 5.51 10.30 -0.96
C MET A 45 6.68 10.56 -0.01
N ILE A 46 7.23 9.51 0.61
CA ILE A 46 8.20 9.61 1.70
C ILE A 46 9.43 8.72 1.50
N GLY A 47 9.54 8.02 0.37
CA GLY A 47 10.68 7.15 0.05
C GLY A 47 10.75 5.85 0.86
N LEU A 48 9.80 5.62 1.78
CA LEU A 48 9.78 4.48 2.70
C LEU A 48 8.62 3.55 2.40
N ARG A 49 8.87 2.25 2.61
CA ARG A 49 7.83 1.22 2.62
C ARG A 49 7.29 1.08 4.03
N VAL A 50 5.98 0.92 4.19
CA VAL A 50 5.33 0.93 5.51
C VAL A 50 4.83 -0.46 5.93
N PHE A 51 4.40 -1.29 4.97
CA PHE A 51 4.03 -2.67 5.25
C PHE A 51 5.14 -3.62 4.81
N ASN A 52 5.60 -4.45 5.75
CA ASN A 52 6.46 -5.59 5.46
C ASN A 52 5.59 -6.77 5.01
N ASP A 53 5.94 -7.37 3.89
CA ASP A 53 5.31 -8.58 3.34
C ASP A 53 6.18 -9.84 3.49
N GLY A 54 7.26 -9.75 4.27
CA GLY A 54 8.19 -10.86 4.51
C GLY A 54 9.24 -11.05 3.42
N SER A 55 9.24 -10.23 2.35
CA SER A 55 10.23 -10.33 1.26
C SER A 55 11.58 -9.65 1.56
N GLY A 56 11.76 -9.12 2.78
CA GLY A 56 12.91 -8.27 3.13
C GLY A 56 12.85 -6.87 2.51
N GLY A 57 13.74 -5.97 2.96
CA GLY A 57 13.85 -4.60 2.42
C GLY A 57 12.93 -3.55 3.06
N CYS A 58 12.38 -3.83 4.24
CA CYS A 58 11.68 -2.84 5.06
C CYS A 58 12.68 -2.26 6.09
N ASP A 59 12.81 -0.93 6.18
CA ASP A 59 13.62 -0.30 7.24
C ASP A 59 13.06 -0.72 8.61
N PRO A 60 13.88 -1.04 9.62
CA PRO A 60 13.38 -1.39 10.96
C PRO A 60 12.41 -0.35 11.55
N ARG A 61 12.54 0.93 11.17
CA ARG A 61 11.66 2.04 11.57
C ARG A 61 10.33 2.08 10.82
N ALA A 62 10.18 1.28 9.76
CA ALA A 62 8.95 1.22 8.97
C ALA A 62 7.76 0.71 9.78
N ASP A 63 7.98 -0.20 10.75
CA ASP A 63 6.90 -0.70 11.60
C ASP A 63 6.37 0.37 12.57
N GLU A 64 7.26 1.21 13.10
CA GLU A 64 6.89 2.37 13.94
C GLU A 64 6.19 3.44 13.10
N PHE A 65 6.72 3.72 11.91
CA PHE A 65 6.08 4.64 10.97
C PHE A 65 4.71 4.15 10.48
N LYS A 66 4.56 2.84 10.25
CA LYS A 66 3.28 2.19 9.94
C LYS A 66 2.28 2.40 11.07
N ALA A 67 2.70 2.20 12.32
CA ALA A 67 1.84 2.45 13.48
C ALA A 67 1.36 3.91 13.50
N MET A 68 2.26 4.87 13.30
CA MET A 68 1.88 6.30 13.20
C MET A 68 0.93 6.59 12.04
N VAL A 69 1.16 6.04 10.85
CA VAL A 69 0.29 6.24 9.68
C VAL A 69 -1.08 5.61 9.86
N VAL A 70 -1.14 4.42 10.46
CA VAL A 70 -2.42 3.75 10.78
C VAL A 70 -3.19 4.56 11.81
N GLU A 71 -2.52 5.06 12.85
CA GLU A 71 -3.14 5.96 13.84
C GLU A 71 -3.67 7.24 13.18
N VAL A 72 -2.89 7.87 12.30
CA VAL A 72 -3.34 9.04 11.52
C VAL A 72 -4.51 8.70 10.60
N MET A 73 -4.53 7.56 9.92
CA MET A 73 -5.65 7.13 9.07
C MET A 73 -6.93 6.84 9.87
N VAL A 74 -6.79 6.33 11.10
CA VAL A 74 -7.92 6.12 12.02
C VAL A 74 -8.42 7.47 12.56
N LEU A 75 -7.51 8.36 12.97
CA LEU A 75 -7.81 9.68 13.53
C LEU A 75 -8.36 10.67 12.49
N ALA A 76 -7.87 10.62 11.24
CA ALA A 76 -8.34 11.46 10.14
C ALA A 76 -9.73 11.07 9.63
N GLY A 77 -10.35 10.05 10.24
CA GLY A 77 -11.60 9.48 9.78
C GLY A 77 -11.35 8.54 8.61
N VAL A 78 -12.01 7.38 8.63
CA VAL A 78 -12.04 6.40 7.54
C VAL A 78 -12.03 7.13 6.20
N PHE A 79 -10.98 6.94 5.39
CA PHE A 79 -10.90 7.45 4.01
C PHE A 79 -12.27 7.23 3.36
N ASN A 80 -13.08 8.28 3.25
CA ASN A 80 -14.34 8.19 2.53
C ASN A 80 -13.94 8.03 1.07
N ILE A 81 -14.07 6.82 0.55
CA ILE A 81 -13.77 6.47 -0.84
C ILE A 81 -14.57 7.32 -1.86
N GLY A 82 -15.53 8.13 -1.38
CA GLY A 82 -16.30 9.12 -2.13
C GLY A 82 -15.58 10.45 -2.42
N ASP A 83 -14.53 10.83 -1.70
CA ASP A 83 -13.80 12.10 -1.96
C ASP A 83 -12.85 12.01 -3.17
N PHE A 84 -12.72 10.83 -3.79
CA PHE A 84 -11.91 10.60 -5.00
C PHE A 84 -12.77 10.32 -6.26
N ILE A 85 -14.07 10.64 -6.26
CA ILE A 85 -14.88 10.72 -7.48
C ILE A 85 -15.16 12.21 -7.78
N PRO A 86 -14.39 12.87 -8.67
CA PRO A 86 -14.60 14.27 -9.06
C PRO A 86 -15.90 14.54 -9.84
N SER A 87 -16.82 13.58 -9.91
CA SER A 87 -18.00 13.64 -10.78
C SER A 87 -19.29 14.05 -10.06
N LEU A 88 -19.24 14.48 -8.79
CA LEU A 88 -20.44 14.93 -8.07
C LEU A 88 -20.40 16.40 -7.60
N GLU A 89 -19.48 17.23 -8.12
CA GLU A 89 -19.74 18.68 -8.16
C GLU A 89 -20.42 19.02 -9.49
N SER A 90 -21.72 18.75 -9.54
CA SER A 90 -22.64 19.27 -10.55
C SER A 90 -24.04 19.24 -9.94
N GLY A 91 -24.44 20.38 -9.38
CA GLY A 91 -25.74 20.65 -8.79
C GLY A 91 -25.79 22.05 -8.22
#